data_AF-A0A9J6BVF3-F1
#
_entry.id   AF-A0A9J6BVF3-F1
#
_cell.length_a   1.000
_cell.length_b   1.000
_cell.length_c   1.000
_cell.angle_alpha   90.00
_cell.angle_beta   90.00
_cell.angle_gamma   90.00
#
_symmetry.space_group_name_H-M   'P 1'
#
loop_
_entity.id
_entity.type
_entity.pdbx_description
1 polymer ?
#
loop_
_entity_poly.entity_id
_entity_poly.type
_entity_poly.pdbx_seq_one_letter_code
_entity_poly.pdbx_strand_id
1 'polypeptide(L)'
;MKTNQQQLWIVRKIAIATERALEMSEMIGESIKKTDCINNTLGDALRSTARFTVTCDEQGKFNPMQCNHETCWCVDEAGNQLPFTNTFRKGSRKCKHTPLDAIEIELNLINPNNVKLTNLYDVMF
;
A
#
# COMPACT_ATOMS: atom_id res chain seq x y z
N MET A 1 53.81 -7.04 17.50
CA MET A 1 53.22 -8.06 16.60
C MET A 1 51.92 -8.55 17.22
N LYS A 2 50.77 -8.50 16.52
CA LYS A 2 49.50 -9.02 17.05
C LYS A 2 49.53 -10.55 17.02
N THR A 3 49.07 -11.22 18.06
CA THR A 3 49.08 -12.69 18.12
C THR A 3 48.05 -13.28 17.17
N ASN A 4 48.26 -14.53 16.72
CA ASN A 4 47.30 -15.25 15.88
C ASN A 4 45.92 -15.37 16.56
N GLN A 5 45.90 -15.47 17.89
CA GLN A 5 44.68 -15.47 18.70
C GLN A 5 43.95 -14.12 18.66
N GLN A 6 44.68 -13.00 18.74
CA GLN A 6 44.10 -11.66 18.59
C GLN A 6 43.53 -11.44 17.19
N GLN A 7 44.22 -11.89 16.15
CA GLN A 7 43.74 -11.80 14.76
C GLN A 7 42.47 -12.63 14.56
N LEU A 8 42.44 -13.87 15.05
CA LEU A 8 41.28 -14.76 14.95
C LEU A 8 40.06 -14.20 15.69
N TRP A 9 40.27 -13.60 16.86
CA TRP A 9 39.21 -12.96 17.63
C TRP A 9 38.60 -11.75 16.90
N ILE A 10 39.43 -10.96 16.22
CA ILE A 10 38.98 -9.83 15.39
C ILE A 10 38.15 -10.33 14.22
N VAL A 11 38.63 -11.32 13.46
CA VAL A 11 37.92 -11.88 12.29
C VAL A 11 36.55 -12.43 12.68
N ARG A 12 36.46 -13.17 13.79
CA ARG A 12 35.17 -13.68 14.30
C ARG A 12 34.21 -12.58 14.67
N LYS A 13 34.69 -11.51 15.31
CA LYS A 13 33.86 -10.36 15.66
C LYS A 13 33.37 -9.61 14.42
N ILE A 14 34.21 -9.47 13.40
CA ILE A 14 33.82 -8.86 12.13
C ILE A 14 32.74 -9.72 11.45
N ALA A 15 32.91 -11.04 11.35
CA ALA A 15 31.93 -11.95 10.75
C ALA A 15 30.54 -11.86 11.41
N ILE A 16 30.50 -11.88 12.75
CA ILE A 16 29.25 -11.74 13.52
C ILE A 16 28.63 -10.35 13.31
N ALA A 17 29.45 -9.30 13.29
CA ALA A 17 28.97 -7.95 13.05
C ALA A 17 28.44 -7.78 11.62
N THR A 18 29.05 -8.43 10.62
CA THR A 18 28.58 -8.39 9.22
C THR A 18 27.31 -9.20 9.03
N GLU A 19 27.16 -10.35 9.67
CA GLU A 19 25.92 -11.15 9.62
C GLU A 19 24.74 -10.37 10.22
N ARG A 20 24.94 -9.78 11.42
CA ARG A 20 23.93 -8.92 12.06
C ARG A 20 23.60 -7.69 11.24
N ALA A 21 24.60 -7.07 10.60
CA ALA A 21 24.37 -5.93 9.72
C ALA A 21 23.59 -6.32 8.46
N LEU A 22 23.80 -7.53 7.91
CA LEU A 22 23.00 -8.08 6.81
C LEU A 22 21.55 -8.33 7.22
N GLU A 23 21.31 -8.98 8.36
CA GLU A 23 19.97 -9.20 8.93
C GLU A 23 19.24 -7.88 9.19
N MET A 24 19.94 -6.90 9.78
CA MET A 24 19.40 -5.55 9.96
C MET A 24 19.11 -4.89 8.61
N SER A 25 19.98 -5.00 7.61
CA SER A 25 19.75 -4.40 6.29
C SER A 25 18.54 -4.97 5.56
N GLU A 26 18.22 -6.26 5.77
CA GLU A 26 17.04 -6.91 5.24
C GLU A 26 15.76 -6.39 5.93
N MET A 27 15.78 -6.25 7.26
CA MET A 27 14.71 -5.60 8.04
C MET A 27 14.51 -4.12 7.66
N ILE A 28 15.60 -3.37 7.45
CA ILE A 28 15.55 -1.98 7.02
C ILE A 28 15.01 -1.90 5.58
N GLY A 29 15.38 -2.85 4.71
CA GLY A 29 14.88 -2.96 3.34
C GLY A 29 13.37 -3.22 3.25
N GLU A 30 12.82 -4.04 4.16
CA GLU A 30 11.38 -4.31 4.27
C GLU A 30 10.62 -3.07 4.77
N SER A 31 11.22 -2.30 5.69
CA SER A 31 10.64 -1.04 6.19
C SER A 31 10.76 0.13 5.21
N ILE A 32 11.70 0.08 4.26
CA ILE A 32 11.89 1.11 3.20
C ILE A 32 11.04 0.82 1.97
N LYS A 33 10.59 -0.44 1.75
CA LYS A 33 9.63 -0.78 0.70
C LYS A 33 8.17 -0.63 1.14
N LYS A 34 7.83 0.51 1.73
CA LYS A 34 6.44 0.98 1.67
C LYS A 34 6.24 1.55 0.27
N THR A 35 6.06 0.68 -0.72
CA THR A 35 5.71 1.12 -2.07
C THR A 35 4.39 1.86 -1.92
N ASP A 36 4.42 3.18 -1.98
CA ASP A 36 3.20 3.97 -2.03
C ASP A 36 2.41 3.44 -3.24
N CYS A 37 1.19 2.97 -3.02
CA CYS A 37 0.31 2.57 -4.13
C CYS A 37 0.12 3.80 -5.04
N ILE A 38 -0.20 3.56 -6.32
CA ILE A 38 -0.37 4.56 -7.39
C ILE A 38 -0.81 5.92 -6.82
N ASN A 39 -0.14 7.00 -7.22
CA ASN A 39 -0.45 8.38 -6.83
C ASN A 39 -1.82 8.84 -7.39
N ASN A 40 -2.88 8.20 -6.91
CA ASN A 40 -4.26 8.54 -7.16
C ASN A 40 -4.88 9.02 -5.85
N THR A 41 -6.06 9.63 -5.95
CA THR A 41 -6.74 10.24 -4.79
C THR A 41 -6.93 9.26 -3.63
N LEU A 42 -7.22 7.99 -3.92
CA LEU A 42 -7.37 6.97 -2.87
C LEU A 42 -6.02 6.60 -2.25
N GLY A 43 -4.97 6.41 -3.06
CA GLY A 43 -3.61 6.15 -2.61
C GLY A 43 -3.11 7.25 -1.68
N ASP A 44 -3.29 8.52 -2.06
CA ASP A 44 -2.91 9.68 -1.25
C ASP A 44 -3.70 9.76 0.07
N ALA A 45 -5.00 9.49 0.01
CA ALA A 45 -5.85 9.43 1.20
C ALA A 45 -5.39 8.32 2.14
N LEU A 46 -5.21 7.10 1.62
CA LEU A 46 -4.79 5.95 2.41
C LEU A 46 -3.39 6.15 3.01
N ARG A 47 -2.45 6.77 2.28
CA ARG A 47 -1.13 7.13 2.79
C ARG A 47 -1.21 7.97 4.07
N SER A 48 -2.21 8.85 4.12
CA SER A 48 -2.38 9.84 5.19
C SER A 48 -3.29 9.33 6.33
N THR A 49 -4.28 8.48 6.02
CA THR A 49 -5.37 8.15 6.97
C THR A 49 -5.46 6.67 7.33
N ALA A 50 -4.84 5.76 6.57
CA ALA A 50 -4.99 4.33 6.83
C ALA A 50 -4.33 3.93 8.16
N ARG A 51 -5.04 3.14 8.96
CA ARG A 51 -4.53 2.55 10.22
C ARG A 51 -3.81 1.22 10.00
N PHE A 52 -3.62 0.81 8.75
CA PHE A 52 -2.98 -0.44 8.35
C PHE A 52 -2.04 -0.19 7.18
N THR A 53 -1.10 -1.10 6.94
CA THR A 53 -0.20 -1.02 5.80
C THR A 53 -0.92 -1.43 4.53
N VAL A 54 -1.05 -0.50 3.59
CA VAL A 54 -1.52 -0.79 2.24
C VAL A 54 -0.41 -1.49 1.47
N THR A 55 -0.77 -2.55 0.76
CA THR A 55 0.18 -3.36 -0.01
C THR A 55 -0.01 -3.18 -1.51
N CYS A 56 1.10 -3.06 -2.23
CA CYS A 56 1.12 -2.74 -3.64
C CYS A 56 2.09 -3.70 -4.36
N ASP A 57 1.88 -3.91 -5.66
CA ASP A 57 2.83 -4.65 -6.49
C ASP A 57 4.03 -3.78 -6.90
N GLU A 58 4.96 -4.36 -7.66
CA GLU A 58 6.17 -3.67 -8.13
C GLU A 58 5.88 -2.50 -9.08
N GLN A 59 4.69 -2.45 -9.68
CA GLN A 59 4.23 -1.37 -10.56
C GLN A 59 3.49 -0.28 -9.75
N GLY A 60 3.40 -0.44 -8.43
CA GLY A 60 2.67 0.44 -7.54
C GLY A 60 1.15 0.21 -7.56
N LYS A 61 0.63 -0.78 -8.29
CA LYS A 61 -0.82 -1.07 -8.26
C LYS A 61 -1.21 -1.73 -6.95
N PHE A 62 -2.47 -1.57 -6.54
CA PHE A 62 -2.96 -2.26 -5.34
C PHE A 62 -2.79 -3.78 -5.49
N ASN A 63 -2.22 -4.42 -4.47
CA ASN A 63 -2.26 -5.87 -4.40
C ASN A 63 -3.75 -6.31 -4.32
N PRO A 64 -4.21 -7.27 -5.14
CA PRO A 64 -5.60 -7.73 -5.10
C PRO A 64 -6.06 -8.24 -3.73
N MET A 65 -5.13 -8.65 -2.86
CA MET A 65 -5.40 -8.97 -1.47
C MET A 65 -4.80 -7.91 -0.55
N GLN A 66 -5.64 -7.25 0.24
CA GLN A 66 -5.23 -6.35 1.31
C GLN A 66 -5.45 -7.02 2.65
N CYS A 67 -4.59 -6.71 3.63
CA CYS A 67 -4.69 -7.30 4.96
C CYS A 67 -4.41 -6.26 6.05
N ASN A 68 -5.17 -6.37 7.14
CA ASN A 68 -4.87 -5.76 8.42
C ASN A 68 -4.60 -6.90 9.42
N HIS A 69 -3.32 -7.09 9.76
CA HIS A 69 -2.84 -8.26 10.51
C HIS A 69 -3.27 -9.59 9.83
N GLU A 70 -4.06 -10.40 10.52
CA GLU A 70 -4.55 -11.70 10.05
C GLU A 70 -5.85 -11.62 9.24
N THR A 71 -6.46 -10.44 9.17
CA THR A 71 -7.76 -10.23 8.52
C THR A 71 -7.55 -9.58 7.16
N CYS A 72 -7.94 -10.28 6.09
CA CYS A 72 -7.74 -9.86 4.70
C CYS A 72 -9.07 -9.69 3.95
N TRP A 73 -9.03 -8.92 2.87
CA TRP A 73 -10.14 -8.73 1.94
C TRP A 73 -9.61 -8.61 0.50
N CYS A 74 -10.48 -8.82 -0.48
CA CYS A 74 -10.11 -8.62 -1.87
C CYS A 74 -10.49 -7.21 -2.33
N VAL A 75 -9.65 -6.61 -3.15
CA VAL A 75 -9.87 -5.28 -3.74
C VAL A 75 -9.89 -5.33 -5.27
N ASP A 76 -10.55 -4.37 -5.89
CA ASP A 76 -10.41 -4.05 -7.31
C ASP A 76 -9.09 -3.32 -7.63
N GLU A 77 -8.83 -3.03 -8.90
CA GLU A 77 -7.63 -2.30 -9.32
C GLU A 77 -7.54 -0.85 -8.81
N ALA A 78 -8.67 -0.25 -8.41
CA ALA A 78 -8.70 1.05 -7.75
C ALA A 78 -8.44 0.97 -6.24
N GLY A 79 -8.40 -0.24 -5.66
CA GLY A 79 -8.16 -0.47 -4.24
C GLY A 79 -9.43 -0.52 -3.39
N ASN A 80 -10.62 -0.53 -4.00
CA ASN A 80 -11.87 -0.66 -3.27
C ASN A 80 -12.14 -2.12 -2.92
N GLN A 81 -12.65 -2.37 -1.72
CA GLN A 81 -13.07 -3.71 -1.34
C GLN A 81 -14.19 -4.22 -2.27
N LEU A 82 -14.02 -5.42 -2.80
CA LEU A 82 -15.01 -6.01 -3.67
C LEU A 82 -16.33 -6.27 -2.91
N PRO A 83 -17.49 -5.90 -3.49
CA PRO A 83 -18.79 -6.16 -2.90
C PRO A 83 -18.96 -7.63 -2.52
N PHE A 84 -19.66 -7.89 -1.42
CA PHE A 84 -19.99 -9.24 -0.94
C PHE A 84 -18.79 -10.13 -0.59
N THR A 85 -17.57 -9.58 -0.52
CA THR A 85 -16.43 -10.28 0.05
C THR A 85 -16.31 -9.97 1.53
N ASN A 86 -16.81 -10.87 2.38
CA ASN A 86 -16.49 -10.81 3.81
C ASN A 86 -14.96 -10.88 3.97
N THR A 87 -14.47 -10.23 5.02
CA THR A 87 -13.07 -10.39 5.41
C THR A 87 -12.79 -11.84 5.79
N PHE A 88 -11.57 -12.29 5.57
CA PHE A 88 -11.16 -13.68 5.76
C PHE A 88 -9.76 -13.77 6.36
N ARG A 89 -9.43 -14.91 6.97
CA ARG A 89 -8.11 -15.11 7.57
C ARG A 89 -7.03 -15.19 6.47
N LYS A 90 -5.88 -14.57 6.69
CA LYS A 90 -4.72 -14.67 5.78
C LYS A 90 -4.43 -16.13 5.39
N GLY A 91 -4.24 -16.36 4.10
CA GLY A 91 -3.98 -17.70 3.55
C GLY A 91 -5.22 -18.58 3.31
N SER A 92 -6.40 -18.22 3.83
CA SER A 92 -7.63 -19.02 3.62
C SER A 92 -8.23 -18.88 2.22
N ARG A 93 -7.92 -17.79 1.51
CA ARG A 93 -8.41 -17.49 0.16
C ARG A 93 -7.35 -16.72 -0.63
N LYS A 94 -7.39 -16.88 -1.96
CA LYS A 94 -6.63 -16.06 -2.91
C LYS A 94 -7.56 -15.05 -3.58
N CYS A 95 -7.08 -13.83 -3.78
CA CYS A 95 -7.77 -12.80 -4.55
C CYS A 95 -7.27 -12.80 -6.00
N LYS A 96 -8.16 -12.46 -6.92
CA LYS A 96 -7.82 -12.27 -8.34
C LYS A 96 -7.81 -10.78 -8.64
N HIS A 97 -6.97 -10.38 -9.59
CA HIS A 97 -7.02 -9.03 -10.14
C HIS A 97 -8.40 -8.80 -10.78
N THR A 98 -9.06 -7.72 -10.39
CA THR A 98 -10.40 -7.37 -10.85
C THR A 98 -10.33 -5.97 -11.48
N PRO A 99 -10.34 -5.86 -12.83
CA PRO A 99 -10.30 -4.57 -13.50
C PRO A 99 -11.62 -3.81 -13.31
N LEU A 100 -11.59 -2.50 -13.52
CA LEU A 100 -12.79 -1.68 -13.55
C LEU A 100 -13.39 -1.69 -14.96
N ASP A 101 -14.60 -2.24 -15.09
CA ASP A 101 -15.31 -2.27 -16.37
C ASP A 101 -16.10 -0.96 -16.62
N ALA A 102 -16.60 -0.33 -15.55
CA ALA A 102 -17.30 0.95 -15.58
C ALA A 102 -17.21 1.65 -14.23
N ILE A 103 -17.24 2.99 -14.24
CA ILE A 103 -17.33 3.83 -13.05
C ILE A 103 -18.61 4.65 -13.15
N GLU A 104 -19.48 4.53 -12.17
CA GLU A 104 -20.67 5.37 -12.03
C GLU A 104 -20.36 6.49 -11.03
N ILE A 105 -20.50 7.74 -11.46
CA ILE A 105 -20.20 8.92 -10.65
C ILE A 105 -21.50 9.68 -10.40
N GLU A 106 -21.90 9.76 -9.14
CA GLU A 106 -22.98 10.64 -8.71
C GLU A 106 -22.42 11.99 -8.26
N LEU A 107 -22.78 13.06 -8.98
CA LEU A 107 -22.34 14.42 -8.67
C LEU A 107 -23.41 15.14 -7.84
N ASN A 108 -23.06 15.53 -6.62
CA ASN A 108 -23.90 16.39 -5.78
C ASN A 108 -23.60 17.86 -6.09
N LEU A 109 -24.28 18.41 -7.09
CA LEU A 109 -24.15 19.81 -7.48
C LEU A 109 -24.93 20.70 -6.48
N ILE A 110 -24.22 21.64 -5.86
CA ILE A 110 -24.81 22.62 -4.95
C ILE A 110 -24.89 23.96 -5.70
N ASN A 111 -26.05 24.63 -5.63
CA ASN A 111 -26.22 26.00 -6.11
C ASN A 111 -26.26 26.96 -4.91
N PRO A 112 -25.11 27.28 -4.30
CA PRO A 112 -25.06 28.00 -3.02
C PRO A 112 -25.66 29.41 -3.10
N ASN A 113 -25.64 30.02 -4.29
CA ASN A 113 -26.13 31.37 -4.53
C ASN A 113 -27.53 31.39 -5.15
N ASN A 114 -28.18 30.24 -5.29
CA ASN A 114 -29.49 30.10 -5.95
C ASN A 114 -29.54 30.77 -7.34
N VAL A 115 -28.41 30.77 -8.05
CA VAL A 115 -28.32 31.37 -9.40
C VAL A 115 -29.22 30.56 -10.31
N LYS A 116 -30.11 31.25 -11.03
CA LYS A 116 -30.98 30.59 -12.00
C LYS A 116 -30.11 30.04 -13.13
N LEU A 117 -30.00 28.72 -13.20
CA LEU A 117 -29.35 28.03 -14.30
C LEU A 117 -30.37 27.89 -15.44
N THR A 118 -30.05 28.49 -16.57
CA THR A 118 -30.83 28.46 -17.81
C THR A 118 -30.29 27.45 -18.80
N ASN A 119 -28.98 27.17 -18.78
CA ASN A 119 -28.35 26.15 -19.62
C ASN A 119 -27.03 25.64 -18.99
N LEU A 120 -26.40 24.65 -19.62
CA LEU A 120 -25.19 24.00 -19.11
C LEU A 120 -23.97 24.94 -19.00
N TYR A 121 -23.91 26.00 -19.81
CA TYR A 121 -22.83 26.97 -19.74
C TYR A 121 -22.87 27.79 -18.43
N ASP A 122 -24.01 27.88 -17.77
CA ASP A 122 -24.14 28.60 -16.49
C ASP A 122 -23.42 27.88 -15.32
N VAL A 123 -22.98 26.64 -15.52
CA VAL A 123 -22.22 25.82 -14.55
C VAL A 123 -20.72 25.76 -14.91
N MET A 124 -20.34 26.17 -16.13
CA MET A 124 -18.97 26.06 -16.62
C MET A 124 -18.06 27.24 -16.21
N PHE A 125 -18.54 28.17 -15.38
CA PHE A 125 -17.82 29.37 -14.95
C PHE A 125 -17.97 29.64 -13.45
#